data_AF-A0A453PNU6-F1
#
_entry.id   AF-A0A453PNU6-F1
#
_cell.length_a   1.000
_cell.length_b   1.000
_cell.length_c   1.000
_cell.angle_alpha   90.00
_cell.angle_beta   90.00
_cell.angle_gamma   90.00
#
_symmetry.space_group_name_H-M   'P 1'
#
loop_
_entity.id
_entity.type
_entity.pdbx_description
1 polymer ?
#
loop_
_entity_poly.entity_id
_entity_poly.type
_entity_poly.pdbx_seq_one_letter_code
_entity_poly.pdbx_strand_id
1 'polypeptide(L)'
;MNTAEELKFVKDIATATGIVLDPVYSGKGAYAMLKDMADNPSKWKGRKVLFVHTGGLLGLYDKVDQMSSLAGSWRRMDLEESVPRKDGTGKMF
;
A
#
# COMPACT_ATOMS: atom_id res chain seq x y z
N MET A 1 -7.20 11.41 1.52
CA MET A 1 -8.07 10.26 1.85
C MET A 1 -7.90 9.20 0.76
N ASN A 2 -7.90 7.92 1.10
CA ASN A 2 -7.84 6.81 0.13
C ASN A 2 -9.23 6.31 -0.22
N THR A 3 -9.43 5.90 -1.47
CA THR A 3 -10.67 5.19 -1.86
C THR A 3 -10.56 3.70 -1.56
N ALA A 4 -11.69 3.00 -1.54
CA ALA A 4 -11.71 1.55 -1.32
C ALA A 4 -10.98 0.80 -2.45
N GLU A 5 -11.09 1.30 -3.68
CA GLU A 5 -10.44 0.74 -4.87
C GLU A 5 -8.91 0.88 -4.78
N GLU A 6 -8.40 2.03 -4.34
CA GLU A 6 -6.96 2.24 -4.14
C GLU A 6 -6.38 1.28 -3.10
N LEU A 7 -7.07 1.07 -1.98
CA LEU A 7 -6.62 0.15 -0.93
C LEU A 7 -6.68 -1.32 -1.38
N LYS A 8 -7.75 -1.69 -2.09
CA LYS A 8 -7.89 -3.02 -2.70
C LYS A 8 -6.78 -3.27 -3.73
N PHE A 9 -6.47 -2.27 -4.56
CA PHE A 9 -5.40 -2.34 -5.53
C PHE A 9 -4.04 -2.61 -4.88
N VAL A 10 -3.69 -1.90 -3.81
CA VAL A 10 -2.45 -2.12 -3.06
C VAL A 10 -2.34 -3.56 -2.55
N LYS A 11 -3.44 -4.12 -2.04
CA LYS A 11 -3.49 -5.52 -1.59
C LYS A 11 -3.37 -6.51 -2.76
N ASP A 12 -4.03 -6.24 -3.88
CA ASP A 12 -4.04 -7.14 -5.04
C ASP A 12 -2.68 -7.14 -5.77
N ILE A 13 -2.03 -5.98 -5.95
CA ILE A 13 -0.69 -5.90 -6.57
C ILE A 13 0.36 -6.61 -5.72
N ALA A 14 0.30 -6.45 -4.39
CA ALA A 14 1.20 -7.14 -3.47
C ALA A 14 0.99 -8.66 -3.52
N THR A 15 -0.26 -9.12 -3.58
CA THR A 15 -0.59 -10.55 -3.69
C THR A 15 -0.12 -11.14 -5.02
N ALA A 16 -0.29 -10.41 -6.13
CA ALA A 16 0.02 -10.90 -7.46
C ALA A 16 1.52 -10.88 -7.79
N THR A 17 2.28 -9.94 -7.22
CA THR A 17 3.67 -9.66 -7.64
C THR A 17 4.71 -9.80 -6.52
N GLY A 18 4.28 -9.83 -5.26
CA GLY A 18 5.19 -9.70 -4.11
C GLY A 18 5.71 -8.29 -3.86
N ILE A 19 5.35 -7.30 -4.69
CA ILE A 19 5.77 -5.90 -4.54
C ILE A 19 4.74 -5.16 -3.69
N VAL A 20 5.17 -4.67 -2.53
CA VAL A 20 4.33 -3.90 -1.62
C VAL A 20 4.41 -2.41 -1.95
N LEU A 21 3.31 -1.84 -2.42
CA LEU A 21 3.19 -0.40 -2.65
C LEU A 21 2.53 0.29 -1.46
N ASP A 22 2.93 1.51 -1.17
CA ASP A 22 2.31 2.31 -0.13
C ASP A 22 0.99 2.93 -0.63
N PRO A 23 -0.02 3.11 0.24
CA PRO A 23 -1.33 3.64 -0.16
C PRO A 23 -1.32 5.16 -0.40
N VAL A 24 -0.26 5.89 -0.05
CA VAL A 24 -0.22 7.36 -0.12
C VAL A 24 0.31 7.84 -1.48
N TYR A 25 1.35 7.20 -2.02
CA TYR A 25 2.04 7.60 -3.23
C TYR A 25 2.18 6.47 -4.24
N SER A 26 3.04 5.48 -3.97
CA SER A 26 3.42 4.49 -4.98
C SER A 26 2.23 3.64 -5.43
N GLY A 27 1.31 3.31 -4.53
CA GLY A 27 0.06 2.62 -4.82
C GLY A 27 -0.87 3.45 -5.71
N LYS A 28 -1.01 4.76 -5.46
CA LYS A 28 -1.82 5.65 -6.30
C LYS A 28 -1.22 5.81 -7.70
N GLY A 29 0.10 5.96 -7.78
CA GLY A 29 0.82 6.08 -9.05
C GLY A 29 0.65 4.83 -9.91
N ALA A 30 0.85 3.64 -9.34
CA ALA A 30 0.67 2.39 -10.06
C ALA A 30 -0.80 2.15 -10.42
N TYR A 31 -1.73 2.45 -9.51
CA TYR A 31 -3.17 2.32 -9.75
C TYR A 31 -3.62 3.16 -10.95
N ALA A 32 -3.29 4.46 -10.95
CA ALA A 32 -3.66 5.35 -12.03
C ALA A 32 -3.01 4.95 -13.36
N MET A 33 -1.74 4.52 -13.34
CA MET A 33 -1.05 4.03 -14.54
C MET A 33 -1.74 2.81 -15.13
N LEU A 34 -2.03 1.79 -14.32
CA LEU A 34 -2.67 0.56 -14.80
C LEU A 34 -4.13 0.80 -15.22
N LYS A 35 -4.84 1.71 -14.54
CA LYS A 35 -6.18 2.13 -14.94
C LYS A 35 -6.15 2.83 -16.30
N ASP A 36 -5.23 3.78 -16.54
CA ASP A 36 -5.10 4.44 -17.84
C ASP A 36 -4.72 3.45 -18.95
N MET A 37 -3.91 2.44 -18.65
CA MET A 37 -3.57 1.37 -19.58
C MET A 37 -4.77 0.51 -19.96
N ALA A 38 -5.61 0.16 -18.98
CA ALA A 38 -6.82 -0.61 -19.19
C ALA A 38 -7.88 0.18 -19.98
N ASP A 39 -8.04 1.47 -19.66
CA ASP A 39 -9.02 2.35 -20.30
C ASP A 39 -8.59 2.77 -21.72
N ASN A 40 -7.28 2.86 -21.99
CA ASN A 40 -6.72 3.36 -23.26
C ASN A 40 -5.72 2.37 -23.92
N PRO A 41 -6.07 1.12 -24.22
CA PRO A 41 -5.12 0.09 -24.63
C PRO A 41 -4.34 0.43 -25.92
N SER A 42 -4.93 1.18 -26.85
CA SER A 42 -4.26 1.60 -28.09
C SER A 42 -3.10 2.56 -27.85
N LYS A 43 -3.20 3.44 -26.83
CA LYS A 43 -2.14 4.39 -26.44
C LYS A 43 -0.89 3.66 -25.97
N TRP A 44 -1.05 2.49 -25.34
CA TRP A 44 0.01 1.75 -24.66
C TRP A 44 0.54 0.54 -25.46
N LYS A 45 -0.19 0.07 -26.47
CA LYS A 45 0.19 -1.09 -27.28
C LYS A 45 1.60 -0.93 -27.86
N GLY A 46 2.45 -1.93 -27.64
CA GLY A 46 3.82 -1.98 -28.16
C GLY A 46 4.85 -1.13 -27.39
N ARG A 47 4.44 -0.41 -26.33
CA ARG A 47 5.37 0.36 -25.49
C ARG A 47 6.01 -0.52 -24.43
N LYS A 48 7.29 -0.25 -24.13
CA LYS A 48 7.96 -0.75 -22.93
C LYS A 48 7.83 0.31 -21.84
N VAL A 49 7.27 -0.06 -20.70
CA VAL A 49 6.98 0.87 -19.60
C VAL A 49 7.71 0.41 -18.35
N LEU A 50 8.37 1.35 -17.68
CA LEU A 50 9.04 1.13 -16.40
C LEU A 50 8.28 1.93 -15.33
N PHE A 51 7.72 1.22 -14.36
CA PHE A 51 7.23 1.85 -13.14
C PHE A 51 8.37 1.95 -12.12
N VAL A 52 8.65 3.15 -11.62
CA VAL A 52 9.68 3.37 -10.60
C VAL A 52 9.01 3.31 -9.22
N HIS A 53 9.33 2.28 -8.45
CA HIS A 53 8.84 2.16 -7.07
C HIS A 53 9.61 3.12 -6.16
N THR A 54 8.97 4.20 -5.75
CA THR A 54 9.57 5.28 -4.95
C THR A 54 9.63 5.00 -3.44
N GLY A 55 9.53 3.73 -3.02
CA GLY A 55 9.45 3.35 -1.61
C GLY A 55 8.11 3.71 -0.96
N GLY A 56 8.15 4.24 0.27
CA GLY A 56 6.96 4.70 1.01
C GLY A 56 6.37 3.69 1.99
N LEU A 57 7.01 2.53 2.21
CA LEU A 57 6.47 1.43 3.03
C LEU A 57 5.94 1.87 4.40
N LEU A 58 6.58 2.85 5.04
CA LEU A 58 6.14 3.38 6.33
C LEU A 58 4.75 4.02 6.30
N GLY A 59 4.28 4.49 5.13
CA GLY A 59 2.93 5.01 4.94
C GLY A 59 1.82 3.97 5.16
N LEU A 60 2.16 2.67 5.27
CA LEU A 60 1.21 1.63 5.68
C LEU A 60 0.86 1.70 7.17
N TYR A 61 1.74 2.21 8.04
CA TYR A 61 1.47 2.28 9.47
C TYR A 61 0.24 3.14 9.77
N ASP A 62 0.09 4.28 9.10
CA ASP A 62 -1.06 5.19 9.19
C ASP A 62 -2.37 4.60 8.62
N LYS A 63 -2.28 3.43 7.98
CA LYS A 63 -3.37 2.80 7.22
C LYS A 63 -3.68 1.39 7.68
N VAL A 64 -3.05 0.92 8.77
CA VAL A 64 -3.25 -0.43 9.30
C VAL A 64 -4.72 -0.75 9.52
N ASP A 65 -5.47 0.14 10.15
CA ASP A 65 -6.89 -0.13 10.45
C ASP A 65 -7.72 -0.27 9.18
N GLN A 66 -7.46 0.56 8.16
CA GLN A 66 -8.16 0.50 6.88
C GLN A 66 -7.78 -0.76 6.09
N MET A 67 -6.51 -1.15 6.13
CA MET A 67 -5.98 -2.33 5.45
C MET A 67 -6.32 -3.65 6.17
N SER A 68 -6.54 -3.62 7.49
CA SER A 68 -6.79 -4.81 8.30
C SER A 68 -7.98 -5.63 7.79
N SER A 69 -9.06 -4.93 7.40
CA SER A 69 -10.25 -5.55 6.80
C SER A 69 -9.98 -6.29 5.48
N LEU A 70 -8.93 -5.89 4.75
CA LEU A 70 -8.52 -6.48 3.48
C LEU A 70 -7.48 -7.60 3.65
N ALA A 71 -6.92 -7.73 4.86
CA ALA A 71 -5.85 -8.66 5.17
C ALA A 71 -6.37 -10.09 5.42
N GLY A 72 -7.68 -10.34 5.41
CA GLY A 72 -8.25 -11.69 5.51
C GLY A 72 -7.88 -12.38 6.82
N SER A 73 -7.20 -13.53 6.75
CA SER A 73 -6.74 -14.30 7.93
C SER A 73 -5.53 -13.70 8.64
N TRP A 74 -4.90 -12.66 8.05
CA TRP A 74 -3.75 -12.01 8.63
C TRP A 74 -4.20 -11.14 9.80
N ARG A 75 -3.54 -11.29 10.93
CA ARG A 75 -3.83 -10.55 12.16
C ARG A 75 -2.65 -9.67 12.52
N ARG A 76 -2.94 -8.58 13.23
CA ARG A 76 -1.90 -7.78 13.86
C ARG A 76 -1.08 -8.71 14.75
N MET A 77 0.24 -8.63 14.64
CA MET A 77 1.12 -9.37 15.54
C MET A 77 0.99 -8.74 16.93
N ASP A 78 0.56 -9.52 17.90
CA ASP A 78 0.63 -9.14 19.31
C ASP A 78 2.10 -9.24 19.73
N LEU A 79 2.77 -8.09 19.78
CA LEU A 79 4.11 -8.01 20.35
C LEU A 79 3.94 -7.85 21.86
N GLU A 80 4.34 -8.87 22.63
CA GLU A 80 4.52 -8.70 24.07
C GLU A 80 5.56 -7.58 24.28
N GLU A 81 5.16 -6.47 24.91
CA GLU A 81 6.08 -5.38 25.23
C GLU A 81 7.09 -5.89 26.28
N SER A 82 8.22 -6.40 25.81
CA SER A 82 9.35 -6.82 26.66
C SER A 82 10.10 -5.63 27.27
N VAL A 83 9.77 -4.41 26.85
CA VAL A 83 10.33 -3.15 27.36
C VAL A 83 9.18 -2.24 27.79
N PRO A 84 9.01 -1.97 29.10
CA PRO A 84 8.02 -1.02 29.58
C PRO A 84 8.28 0.37 29.00
N ARG A 85 7.24 1.00 28.44
CA ARG A 85 7.32 2.39 28.01
C ARG A 85 7.68 3.27 29.20
N LYS A 86 8.86 3.91 29.16
CA LYS A 86 9.21 4.97 30.11
C LYS A 86 8.34 6.20 29.81
N ASP A 87 7.50 6.55 30.80
CA ASP A 87 7.08 7.92 31.14
C ASP A 87 6.74 8.93 30.03
N GLY A 88 5.83 8.57 29.12
CA GLY A 88 5.00 9.58 28.43
C GLY A 88 5.69 10.40 27.33
N THR A 89 6.93 10.09 26.98
CA THR A 89 7.59 10.63 25.78
C THR A 89 7.40 9.67 24.61
N GLY A 90 6.27 9.79 23.90
CA GLY A 90 6.08 8.98 22.69
C GLY A 90 4.71 9.07 22.04
N LYS A 91 4.35 10.24 21.50
CA LYS A 91 3.54 10.36 20.28
C LYS A 91 3.90 11.65 19.55
N MET A 92 4.79 11.53 18.58
CA MET A 92 4.60 12.15 17.27
C MET A 92 4.74 11.00 16.28
N PHE A 93 3.90 10.97 15.26
CA PHE A 93 3.65 9.87 14.32
C PHE A 93 2.60 8.87 14.86
#